data_AF-A0A8J9Y572-F1
#
_entry.id   AF-A0A8J9Y572-F1
#
_cell.length_a   1.000
_cell.length_b   1.000
_cell.length_c   1.000
_cell.angle_alpha   90.00
_cell.angle_beta   90.00
_cell.angle_gamma   90.00
#
_symmetry.space_group_name_H-M   'P 1'
#
loop_
_entity.id
_entity.type
_entity.pdbx_description
1 polymer ?
#
loop_
_entity_poly.entity_id
_entity_poly.type
_entity_poly.pdbx_seq_one_letter_code
_entity_poly.pdbx_strand_id
1 'polypeptide(L)'
;MPYDYFCPTVKLRLSSRTRKTCGLYHASVKSLNRHIEEIHKKVNTHTDRKVRPVRVAARRANKLMCIIQNLEHHDVEWLDVDIPKSDESEQTHNTEQQSNVIENLESWIWVSWTEDC
;
A
#
# COMPACT_ATOMS: atom_id res chain seq x y z
N MET A 1 6.16 6.38 -18.40
CA MET A 1 6.83 6.33 -17.08
C MET A 1 5.79 6.13 -16.00
N PRO A 2 6.06 5.33 -14.95
CA PRO A 2 5.16 5.19 -13.81
C PRO A 2 4.94 6.51 -13.07
N TYR A 3 3.74 6.72 -12.52
CA TYR A 3 3.37 7.89 -11.70
C TYR A 3 4.35 8.13 -10.55
N ASP A 4 4.87 7.05 -9.96
CA ASP A 4 5.76 7.06 -8.80
C ASP A 4 7.05 7.87 -9.00
N TYR A 5 7.50 8.09 -10.25
CA TYR A 5 8.68 8.92 -10.53
C TYR A 5 8.45 10.41 -10.32
N PHE A 6 7.19 10.86 -10.38
CA PHE A 6 6.80 12.25 -10.23
C PHE A 6 6.27 12.56 -8.83
N CYS A 7 6.00 11.54 -8.02
CA CYS A 7 5.47 11.69 -6.67
C CYS A 7 6.61 11.90 -5.65
N PRO A 8 6.73 13.08 -5.01
CA PRO A 8 7.85 13.37 -4.11
C PRO A 8 7.92 12.41 -2.91
N THR A 9 6.77 11.99 -2.39
CA THR A 9 6.66 11.09 -1.23
C THR A 9 7.15 9.67 -1.55
N VAL A 10 6.95 9.20 -2.78
CA VAL A 10 7.35 7.84 -3.21
C VAL A 10 8.78 7.80 -3.77
N LYS A 11 9.32 8.96 -4.19
CA LYS A 11 10.64 9.07 -4.82
C LYS A 11 11.77 8.43 -4.02
N LEU A 12 11.74 8.56 -2.69
CA LEU A 12 12.72 7.96 -1.78
C LEU A 12 12.71 6.43 -1.79
N ARG A 13 11.60 5.80 -2.21
CA ARG A 13 11.41 4.35 -2.25
C ARG A 13 11.62 3.73 -3.63
N LEU A 14 11.81 4.56 -4.66
CA LEU A 14 12.10 4.05 -6.01
C LEU A 14 13.36 3.20 -6.01
N SER A 15 14.38 3.61 -5.26
CA SER A 15 15.64 2.87 -5.14
C SER A 15 15.48 1.52 -4.45
N SER A 16 14.62 1.42 -3.42
CA SER A 16 14.36 0.17 -2.70
C SER A 16 13.46 -0.80 -3.48
N ARG A 17 12.67 -0.27 -4.42
CA ARG A 17 11.77 -1.04 -5.31
C ARG A 17 12.37 -1.35 -6.68
N THR A 18 13.57 -0.84 -6.96
CA THR A 18 14.28 -1.10 -8.22
C THR A 18 15.37 -2.13 -8.01
N ARG A 19 15.35 -3.20 -8.81
CA ARG A 19 16.39 -4.22 -8.73
C ARG A 19 17.70 -3.67 -9.29
N LYS A 20 18.76 -3.63 -8.47
CA LYS A 20 20.08 -3.11 -8.89
C LYS A 20 20.72 -3.84 -10.07
N THR A 21 20.48 -5.16 -10.18
CA THR A 21 21.06 -5.99 -11.26
C THR A 21 20.35 -5.80 -12.60
N CYS A 22 19.03 -5.58 -12.58
CA CYS A 22 18.22 -5.49 -13.79
C CYS A 22 17.81 -4.05 -14.15
N GLY A 23 17.92 -3.11 -13.21
CA GLY A 23 17.36 -1.76 -13.34
C GLY A 23 15.83 -1.72 -13.40
N LEU A 24 15.15 -2.86 -13.24
CA LEU A 24 13.70 -2.95 -13.34
C LEU A 24 13.05 -2.43 -12.06
N TYR A 25 12.11 -1.49 -12.24
CA TYR A 25 11.25 -0.98 -11.19
C TYR A 25 10.08 -1.92 -10.93
N HIS A 26 9.74 -2.12 -9.67
CA HIS A 26 8.58 -2.89 -9.25
C HIS A 26 7.64 -2.04 -8.41
N ALA A 27 6.34 -2.08 -8.70
CA ALA A 27 5.35 -1.31 -7.95
C ALA A 27 5.23 -1.70 -6.46
N SER A 28 5.81 -2.82 -6.05
CA SER A 28 5.82 -3.28 -4.66
C SER A 28 7.09 -4.05 -4.32
N VAL A 29 7.46 -4.10 -3.04
CA VAL A 29 8.58 -4.93 -2.55
C VAL A 29 8.28 -6.42 -2.79
N LYS A 30 7.02 -6.85 -2.61
CA LYS A 30 6.60 -8.24 -2.88
C LYS A 30 6.85 -8.65 -4.33
N SER A 31 6.52 -7.79 -5.30
CA SER A 31 6.77 -8.10 -6.72
C SER A 31 8.25 -8.03 -7.09
N LEU A 32 9.04 -7.18 -6.43
CA LEU A 32 10.50 -7.22 -6.54
C LEU A 32 11.06 -8.55 -6.03
N ASN A 33 10.61 -9.00 -4.85
CA ASN A 33 11.09 -10.25 -4.24
C ASN A 33 10.76 -11.46 -5.11
N ARG A 34 9.51 -11.55 -5.59
CA ARG A 34 9.11 -12.59 -6.54
C ARG A 34 9.98 -12.59 -7.80
N HIS A 35 10.26 -11.41 -8.37
CA HIS A 35 11.17 -11.30 -9.51
C HIS A 35 12.58 -11.83 -9.20
N ILE A 36 13.10 -11.56 -8.00
CA ILE A 36 14.42 -12.05 -7.58
C ILE A 36 14.42 -13.58 -7.47
N GLU A 37 13.38 -14.15 -6.89
CA GLU A 37 13.24 -15.59 -6.72
C GLU A 37 13.08 -16.30 -8.07
N GLU A 38 12.20 -15.80 -8.95
CA GLU A 38 11.90 -16.43 -10.24
C GLU A 38 13.02 -16.26 -11.26
N ILE A 39 13.57 -15.05 -11.40
CA ILE A 39 14.53 -14.72 -12.47
C ILE A 39 15.96 -14.95 -12.04
N HIS A 40 16.30 -14.58 -10.80
CA HIS A 40 17.68 -14.71 -10.31
C HIS A 40 17.92 -15.97 -9.48
N LYS A 41 16.87 -16.75 -9.18
CA LYS A 41 16.95 -17.98 -8.37
C LYS A 41 17.71 -17.78 -7.06
N LYS A 42 17.71 -16.56 -6.53
CA LYS A 42 18.40 -16.20 -5.30
C LYS A 42 17.36 -16.19 -4.19
N VAL A 43 17.55 -17.05 -3.20
CA VAL A 43 16.75 -17.00 -1.97
C VAL A 43 17.07 -15.68 -1.29
N ASN A 44 16.11 -14.76 -1.30
CA ASN A 44 16.29 -13.50 -0.64
C ASN A 44 16.11 -13.76 0.86
N THR A 45 17.20 -13.78 1.61
CA THR A 45 17.17 -13.85 3.08
C THR A 45 16.67 -12.50 3.60
N HIS A 46 15.37 -12.24 3.47
CA HIS A 46 14.80 -11.08 4.09
C HIS A 46 14.95 -11.24 5.60
N THR A 47 15.69 -10.32 6.21
CA THR A 47 15.30 -9.87 7.53
C THR A 47 13.95 -9.22 7.30
N ASP A 48 12.86 -9.95 7.57
CA ASP A 48 11.56 -9.34 7.79
C ASP A 48 11.75 -8.34 8.92
N ARG A 49 12.11 -7.11 8.55
CA ARG A 49 12.04 -5.99 9.46
C ARG A 49 10.56 -5.92 9.76
N LYS A 50 10.17 -6.47 10.92
CA LYS A 50 8.84 -6.34 11.47
C LYS A 50 8.61 -4.86 11.70
N VAL A 51 8.09 -4.20 10.67
CA VAL A 51 7.76 -2.79 10.73
C VAL A 51 6.49 -2.68 11.54
N ARG A 52 6.54 -1.99 12.67
CA ARG A 52 5.35 -1.70 13.46
C ARG A 52 4.59 -0.57 12.75
N PRO A 53 3.36 -0.82 12.25
CA PRO A 53 2.56 0.24 11.64
C PRO A 53 2.14 1.26 12.71
N VAL A 54 2.10 2.53 12.32
CA VAL A 54 1.64 3.64 13.16
C VAL A 54 0.13 3.59 13.32
N ARG A 55 -0.57 3.40 12.20
CA ARG A 55 -2.02 3.24 12.16
C ARG A 55 -2.46 2.44 10.93
N VAL A 56 -3.62 1.82 11.02
CA VAL A 56 -4.29 1.21 9.87
C VAL A 56 -5.15 2.29 9.20
N ALA A 57 -4.91 2.54 7.90
CA ALA A 57 -5.68 3.49 7.10
C ALA A 57 -6.92 2.83 6.46
N ALA A 58 -6.81 1.57 6.04
CA ALA A 58 -7.91 0.81 5.44
C ALA A 58 -7.73 -0.70 5.62
N ARG A 59 -8.82 -1.45 5.47
CA ARG A 59 -8.83 -2.91 5.50
C ARG A 59 -9.42 -3.46 4.22
N ARG A 60 -8.86 -4.55 3.70
CA ARG A 60 -9.45 -5.30 2.57
C ARG A 60 -9.12 -6.78 2.71
N ALA A 61 -10.15 -7.60 2.93
CA ALA A 61 -10.01 -9.05 3.10
C ALA A 61 -8.84 -9.39 4.04
N ASN A 62 -7.83 -10.08 3.53
CA ASN A 62 -6.61 -10.53 4.20
C ASN A 62 -5.42 -9.54 4.08
N LYS A 63 -5.70 -8.26 3.79
CA LYS A 63 -4.70 -7.19 3.71
C LYS A 63 -5.11 -5.96 4.51
N LEU A 64 -4.13 -5.35 5.17
CA LEU A 64 -4.28 -4.05 5.83
C LEU A 64 -3.47 -3.00 5.07
N MET A 65 -4.08 -1.86 4.79
CA MET A 65 -3.33 -0.68 4.37
C MET A 65 -2.88 0.03 5.63
N CYS A 66 -1.58 0.04 5.86
CA CYS A 66 -0.97 0.60 7.06
C CYS A 66 -0.16 1.84 6.72
N ILE A 67 -0.23 2.84 7.61
CA ILE A 67 0.72 3.94 7.61
C ILE A 67 1.92 3.53 8.47
N ILE A 68 3.10 3.60 7.87
CA ILE A 68 4.38 3.23 8.44
C ILE A 68 5.18 4.51 8.65
N GLN A 69 5.72 4.70 9.86
CA GLN A 69 6.69 5.75 10.10
C GLN A 69 8.05 5.29 9.59
N ASN A 70 8.57 5.99 8.59
CA ASN A 70 9.98 5.97 8.24
C ASN A 70 10.70 7.19 8.85
N LEU A 71 12.02 7.18 8.81
CA LEU A 71 12.88 8.14 9.54
C LEU A 71 12.52 9.61 9.25
N GLU A 72 12.02 9.91 8.06
CA GLU A 72 11.69 11.27 7.61
C GLU A 72 10.23 11.45 7.18
N HIS A 73 9.49 10.37 6.88
CA HIS A 73 8.15 10.45 6.29
C HIS A 73 7.20 9.33 6.74
N HIS A 74 5.90 9.60 6.64
CA HIS A 74 4.84 8.60 6.76
C HIS A 74 4.56 7.98 5.40
N ASP A 75 4.67 6.67 5.32
CA ASP A 75 4.43 5.89 4.11
C ASP A 75 3.18 5.03 4.23
N VAL A 76 2.56 4.70 3.11
CA VAL A 76 1.36 3.84 3.07
C VAL A 76 1.67 2.56 2.32
N GLU A 77 1.50 1.40 2.97
CA GLU A 77 1.69 0.09 2.33
C GLU A 77 0.61 -0.92 2.71
N TRP A 78 0.32 -1.82 1.76
CA TRP A 78 -0.50 -3.00 2.00
C TRP A 78 0.34 -4.11 2.62
N LEU A 79 0.00 -4.50 3.83
CA LEU A 79 0.58 -5.64 4.53
C LEU A 79 -0.40 -6.81 4.45
N ASP A 80 0.13 -8.00 4.17
CA ASP A 80 -0.64 -9.24 4.29
C ASP A 80 -0.80 -9.55 5.79
N VAL A 81 -2.01 -9.89 6.22
CA VAL A 81 -2.27 -10.34 7.60
C VAL A 81 -2.56 -11.82 7.54
N ASP A 82 -1.73 -12.60 8.23
CA ASP A 82 -2.08 -13.96 8.60
C ASP A 82 -3.21 -13.87 9.63
N ILE A 83 -4.46 -13.89 9.16
CA ILE A 83 -5.63 -13.92 10.03
C ILE A 83 -5.65 -15.31 10.67
N PRO A 84 -5.37 -15.48 11.98
CA PRO A 84 -5.83 -16.68 12.65
C PRO A 84 -7.36 -16.62 12.56
N LYS A 85 -8.00 -17.69 12.09
CA LYS A 85 -9.44 -17.86 12.32
C LYS A 85 -9.62 -18.01 13.84
N SER A 86 -9.71 -16.89 14.56
CA SER A 86 -10.10 -16.89 15.96
C SER A 86 -11.39 -16.11 16.09
N ASP A 87 -12.37 -16.80 16.62
CA ASP A 87 -13.70 -16.31 16.91
C ASP A 87 -13.67 -15.06 17.81
N GLU A 88 -14.52 -14.12 17.43
CA GLU A 88 -15.15 -13.05 18.20
C GLU A 88 -14.35 -11.93 18.90
N SER A 89 -14.98 -10.76 18.79
CA SER A 89 -14.94 -9.58 19.67
C SER A 89 -13.76 -8.61 19.54
N GLU A 90 -13.88 -7.66 18.60
CA GLU A 90 -13.68 -6.25 18.95
C GLU A 90 -14.74 -5.39 18.24
N GLN A 91 -15.61 -4.83 19.07
CA GLN A 91 -16.70 -3.94 18.73
C GLN A 91 -16.14 -2.66 18.11
N THR A 92 -16.39 -2.42 16.82
CA THR A 92 -16.22 -1.10 16.22
C THR A 92 -17.52 -0.73 15.53
N HIS A 93 -18.00 0.47 15.87
CA HIS A 93 -19.22 1.09 15.39
C HIS A 93 -19.38 0.92 13.88
N ASN A 94 -20.35 0.09 13.46
CA ASN A 94 -20.78 0.00 12.08
C ASN A 94 -21.45 1.32 11.71
N THR A 95 -20.69 2.29 11.22
CA THR A 95 -21.27 3.24 10.28
C THR A 95 -21.30 2.51 8.95
N GLU A 96 -22.48 2.02 8.56
CA GLU A 96 -22.75 1.50 7.22
C GLU A 96 -22.31 2.56 6.21
N GLN A 97 -21.08 2.41 5.73
CA GLN A 97 -20.55 3.28 4.70
C GLN A 97 -21.17 2.79 3.40
N GLN A 98 -22.36 3.33 3.12
CA GLN A 98 -23.08 3.12 1.87
C GLN A 98 -22.09 3.40 0.73
N SER A 99 -21.76 2.38 -0.05
CA SER A 99 -20.87 2.53 -1.20
C SER A 99 -21.60 3.40 -2.21
N ASN A 100 -21.17 4.65 -2.38
CA ASN A 100 -21.73 5.52 -3.40
C ASN A 100 -21.36 4.91 -4.76
N VAL A 101 -22.36 4.35 -5.46
CA VAL A 101 -22.20 3.86 -6.82
C VAL A 101 -21.95 5.09 -7.70
N ILE A 102 -20.77 5.15 -8.32
CA ILE A 102 -20.43 6.21 -9.26
C ILE A 102 -21.09 5.85 -10.60
N GLU A 103 -22.27 6.40 -10.85
CA GLU A 103 -23.01 6.18 -12.10
C GLU A 103 -22.41 6.99 -13.27
N ASN A 104 -21.75 8.11 -12.98
CA ASN A 104 -21.10 8.95 -13.97
C ASN A 104 -19.82 9.59 -13.37
N LEU A 105 -18.70 9.42 -14.07
CA LEU A 105 -17.40 9.89 -13.63
C LEU A 105 -17.25 11.43 -13.72
N GLU A 106 -17.88 12.07 -14.72
CA GLU A 106 -17.80 13.52 -14.89
C GLU A 106 -18.52 14.26 -13.77
N SER A 107 -19.73 13.84 -13.39
CA SER A 107 -20.49 14.51 -12.32
C SER A 107 -19.77 14.44 -10.97
N TRP A 108 -19.05 13.35 -10.70
CA TRP A 108 -18.27 13.16 -9.47
C TRP A 108 -17.05 14.08 -9.37
N ILE A 109 -16.35 14.29 -10.50
CA ILE A 109 -15.17 15.15 -10.53
C ILE A 109 -15.59 16.61 -10.28
N TRP A 110 -16.75 17.05 -10.81
CA TRP A 110 -17.22 18.42 -10.64
C TRP A 110 -17.68 18.76 -9.21
N VAL A 111 -18.32 17.83 -8.51
CA VAL A 111 -18.83 18.07 -7.13
C VAL A 111 -17.69 18.24 -6.12
N SER A 112 -16.49 17.72 -6.41
CA SER A 112 -15.38 17.69 -5.46
C SER A 112 -14.65 19.04 -5.30
N TRP A 113 -14.90 20.03 -6.16
CA TRP A 113 -14.11 21.27 -6.23
C TRP A 113 -14.93 22.57 -6.13
N THR A 114 -16.19 22.52 -5.72
CA THR A 114 -17.04 23.73 -5.64
C THR A 114 -17.68 23.98 -4.28
N GLU A 115 -17.01 23.62 -3.19
CA GLU A 115 -17.32 24.16 -1.86
C GLU A 115 -16.08 24.84 -1.27
N ASP A 116 -15.84 26.07 -1.73
CA ASP A 116 -15.22 27.15 -0.95
C ASP A 116 -15.46 28.46 -1.73
N CYS A 117 -16.58 29.12 -1.41
CA CYS A 117 -16.84 30.56 -1.57
C CYS A 117 -17.91 30.97 -0.56
#